data_AF-A0A9E1RCS2-F1
#
_entry.id   AF-A0A9E1RCS2-F1
#
_cell.length_a   1.000
_cell.length_b   1.000
_cell.length_c   1.000
_cell.angle_alpha   90.00
_cell.angle_beta   90.00
_cell.angle_gamma   90.00
#
_symmetry.space_group_name_H-M   'P 1'
#
loop_
_entity.id
_entity.type
_entity.pdbx_description
1 polymer ?
#
loop_
_entity_poly.entity_id
_entity_poly.type
_entity_poly.pdbx_seq_one_letter_code
_entity_poly.pdbx_strand_id
1 'polypeptide(L)' 'EALTAVSMTVLTIYDMCKAVDRGMYFSEIGLLHKSGGKSGTFDKEKVGK' A
#
# COMPACT_ATOMS: atom_id res chain seq x y z
N GLU A 1 8.10 -2.19 7.54
CA GLU A 1 8.95 -1.74 6.42
C GLU A 1 8.17 -1.65 5.12
N ALA A 2 7.70 -2.76 4.52
CA ALA A 2 6.97 -2.71 3.23
C ALA A 2 5.77 -1.74 3.23
N LEU A 3 4.86 -1.86 4.19
CA LEU A 3 3.71 -0.94 4.31
C LEU A 3 4.15 0.50 4.61
N THR A 4 5.18 0.68 5.43
CA THR A 4 5.74 2.01 5.73
C THR A 4 6.29 2.68 4.47
N ALA A 5 7.01 1.93 3.63
CA ALA A 5 7.55 2.42 2.36
C ALA A 5 6.41 2.84 1.42
N VAL A 6 5.37 2.01 1.28
CA VAL A 6 4.18 2.36 0.48
C VAL A 6 3.52 3.63 1.01
N SER A 7 3.32 3.74 2.33
CA SER A 7 2.76 4.95 2.93
C SER A 7 3.59 6.20 2.61
N MET A 8 4.93 6.10 2.67
CA MET A 8 5.79 7.22 2.29
C MET A 8 5.65 7.58 0.80
N THR A 9 5.64 6.59 -0.08
CA THR A 9 5.49 6.80 -1.52
C THR A 9 4.17 7.50 -1.86
N VAL A 10 3.04 7.04 -1.29
CA VAL A 10 1.74 7.67 -1.56
C VAL A 10 1.66 9.08 -1.00
N LEU A 11 2.29 9.36 0.15
CA LEU A 11 2.40 10.71 0.68
C LEU A 11 3.24 11.62 -0.21
N THR A 12 4.32 11.11 -0.80
CA THR A 12 5.11 11.86 -1.79
C THR A 12 4.28 12.19 -3.04
N ILE A 13 3.50 11.25 -3.55
CA ILE A 13 2.59 11.49 -4.68
C ILE A 13 1.53 12.54 -4.31
N TYR A 14 0.98 12.45 -3.09
CA TYR A 14 0.06 13.46 -2.58
C TYR A 14 0.71 14.84 -2.55
N ASP A 15 1.94 14.94 -2.05
CA ASP A 15 2.67 16.21 -1.99
C ASP A 15 2.85 16.86 -3.37
N MET A 16 3.09 16.05 -4.40
CA MET A 16 3.22 16.54 -5.78
C MET A 16 1.88 16.96 -6.41
N CYS A 17 0.79 16.25 -6.11
CA CYS A 17 -0.50 16.44 -6.78
C CYS A 17 -1.52 17.28 -5.99
N LYS A 18 -1.27 17.60 -4.72
CA LYS A 18 -2.20 18.33 -3.83
C LYS A 18 -2.64 19.70 -4.35
N ALA A 19 -1.90 20.29 -5.28
CA ALA A 19 -2.27 21.56 -5.91
C ALA A 19 -3.43 21.40 -6.90
N VAL A 20 -3.56 20.23 -7.52
CA VAL A 20 -4.58 19.89 -8.51
C VAL A 20 -5.83 19.35 -7.83
N ASP A 21 -5.66 18.40 -6.90
CA ASP A 21 -6.75 17.82 -6.13
C ASP A 21 -6.30 17.57 -4.67
N ARG A 22 -7.01 18.21 -3.73
CA ARG A 22 -6.79 18.06 -2.29
C ARG A 22 -7.64 16.96 -1.67
N GLY A 23 -8.67 16.47 -2.37
CA GLY A 23 -9.54 15.40 -1.93
C GLY A 23 -9.01 14.00 -2.25
N MET A 24 -7.84 13.91 -2.89
CA MET A 24 -7.23 12.65 -3.29
C MET A 24 -7.02 11.73 -2.08
N TYR A 25 -7.49 10.49 -2.20
CA TYR A 25 -7.31 9.45 -1.20
C TYR A 25 -6.77 8.17 -1.85
N PHE A 26 -6.02 7.39 -1.08
CA PHE A 26 -5.48 6.10 -1.50
C PHE A 26 -6.25 4.98 -0.82
N SER A 27 -6.59 3.94 -1.56
CA SER A 27 -7.30 2.76 -1.04
C SER A 27 -6.52 1.49 -1.32
N GLU A 28 -6.96 0.38 -0.73
CA GLU A 28 -6.38 -0.96 -0.95
C GLU A 28 -4.90 -1.15 -0.54
N ILE A 29 -4.37 -0.27 0.32
CA ILE A 29 -3.02 -0.43 0.88
C ILE A 29 -3.01 -1.64 1.83
N GLY A 30 -2.24 -2.66 1.49
CA GLY A 30 -2.13 -3.88 2.27
C GLY A 30 -0.99 -4.78 1.80
N LEU A 31 -0.65 -5.75 2.64
CA LEU A 31 0.38 -6.73 2.32
C LEU A 31 -0.17 -7.71 1.29
N LEU A 32 0.51 -7.87 0.16
CA LEU A 32 0.13 -8.83 -0.88
C LEU A 32 0.80 -10.18 -0.68
N HIS A 33 2.05 -10.16 -0.23
CA HIS A 33 2.84 -11.35 0.01
C HIS A 33 3.78 -11.12 1.19
N LYS A 34 4.00 -12.17 1.98
CA LYS A 34 5.07 -12.26 2.96
C LYS A 34 5.49 -13.71 3.11
N SER A 35 6.76 -13.99 2.93
CA SER A 35 7.36 -15.28 3.25
C SER A 35 8.18 -15.23 4.53
N GLY A 36 8.18 -16.32 5.31
CA GLY A 36 9.12 -16.54 6.40
C GLY A 36 8.61 -16.21 7.81
N GLY A 37 9.36 -16.68 8.80
CA GLY A 37 8.98 -16.68 10.22
C GLY A 37 8.08 -17.86 10.59
N LYS A 38 7.69 -17.95 11.87
CA LYS A 38 6.87 -19.06 12.41
C LYS A 38 5.55 -19.26 11.66
N SER A 39 5.00 -18.17 11.12
CA SER A 39 3.70 -18.16 10.43
C SER A 39 3.76 -18.65 8.98
N GLY A 40 4.95 -18.93 8.43
CA GLY A 40 5.10 -19.37 7.05
C GLY A 40 4.83 -18.28 6.01
N THR A 41 4.27 -18.67 4.87
CA THR A 41 3.97 -17.78 3.75
C THR A 41 2.52 -17.29 3.82
N PHE A 42 2.34 -15.99 3.68
CA PHE A 42 1.06 -15.32 3.49
C PHE A 42 0.98 -14.80 2.06
N ASP A 43 -0.08 -15.15 1.37
CA ASP A 43 -0.47 -14.59 0.07
C ASP A 43 -1.88 -14.03 0.21
N LYS A 44 -2.07 -12.75 -0.10
CA LYS A 44 -3.40 -12.15 -0.15
C LYS A 44 -4.15 -12.79 -1.30
N GLU A 45 -5.20 -13.54 -0.98
CA GLU A 45 -6.08 -14.11 -1.98
C GLU A 45 -6.60 -12.99 -2.88
N LYS A 46 -6.44 -13.14 -4.21
CA LYS A 46 -7.02 -12.19 -5.15
C LYS A 46 -8.53 -12.26 -4.99
N VAL A 47 -9.13 -11.28 -4.32
CA VAL A 47 -10.56 -11.03 -4.45
C VAL A 47 -10.77 -10.64 -5.91
N GLY A 48 -11.15 -11.62 -6.72
CA GLY A 48 -11.42 -11.45 -8.13
C GLY A 48 -12.45 -10.33 -8.32
N LYS A 49 -12.10 -9.37 -9.17
CA LYS A 49 -13.06 -8.63 -9.96
C LYS A 49 -12.81 -8.99 -11.41
#